data_AF-A0A7S0MK73-F1
#
_entry.id   AF-A0A7S0MK73-F1
#
_cell.length_a   1.000
_cell.length_b   1.000
_cell.length_c   1.000
_cell.angle_alpha   90.00
_cell.angle_beta   90.00
_cell.angle_gamma   90.00
#
_symmetry.space_group_name_H-M   'P 1'
#
loop_
_entity.id
_entity.type
_entity.pdbx_description
1 polymer ?
#
loop_
_entity_poly.entity_id
_entity_poly.type
_entity_poly.pdbx_seq_one_letter_code
_entity_poly.pdbx_strand_id
1 'polypeptide(L)'
;RCGARVVGVNNRSLHTFSVDPGTTDSLVANNRAALVEGNVLVAALSGIQCRTDVQRYQVMGVEMVLVGEALMRSEDPARLISNFRGLDDTVLVKTCGFKDPAIAIHAARAGADFIGLVFAAGSPRTVTAAEAR
;
A
#
# COMPACT_ATOMS: atom_id res chain seq x y z
N ARG A 1 0.55 24.35 -6.34
CA ARG A 1 0.92 22.90 -6.42
C ARG A 1 2.16 22.68 -5.54
N CYS A 2 2.25 21.57 -4.80
CA CYS A 2 3.38 21.28 -3.89
C CYS A 2 4.50 20.41 -4.53
N GLY A 3 4.41 20.07 -5.82
CA GLY A 3 5.43 19.29 -6.52
C GLY A 3 5.46 17.81 -6.15
N ALA A 4 4.41 17.27 -5.52
CA ALA A 4 4.34 15.86 -5.17
C ALA A 4 4.44 14.97 -6.41
N ARG A 5 5.34 13.97 -6.36
CA ARG A 5 5.49 12.92 -7.40
C ARG A 5 4.76 11.63 -7.05
N VAL A 6 4.35 11.50 -5.79
CA VAL A 6 3.57 10.38 -5.28
C VAL A 6 2.50 10.95 -4.35
N VAL A 7 1.27 10.49 -4.50
CA VAL A 7 0.14 10.81 -3.62
C VAL A 7 -0.41 9.51 -3.05
N GLY A 8 -0.27 9.35 -1.75
CA GLY A 8 -0.91 8.26 -1.01
C GLY A 8 -2.28 8.68 -0.50
N VAL A 9 -3.34 8.01 -0.97
CA VAL A 9 -4.70 8.24 -0.51
C VAL A 9 -5.04 7.25 0.60
N ASN A 10 -5.21 7.76 1.82
CA ASN A 10 -5.63 6.93 2.95
C ASN A 10 -7.15 6.84 3.00
N ASN A 11 -7.70 5.69 2.59
CA ASN A 11 -9.13 5.42 2.66
C ASN A 11 -9.65 5.33 4.10
N ARG A 12 -8.76 5.27 5.10
CA ARG A 12 -9.12 5.33 6.52
C ARG A 12 -9.07 6.76 7.02
N SER A 13 -10.21 7.27 7.49
CA SER A 13 -10.25 8.50 8.26
C SER A 13 -9.49 8.33 9.58
N LEU A 14 -8.57 9.26 9.90
CA LEU A 14 -7.84 9.22 11.17
C LEU A 14 -8.64 9.76 12.36
N HIS A 15 -9.81 10.38 12.09
CA HIS A 15 -10.70 10.90 13.13
C HIS A 15 -11.74 9.85 13.57
N THR A 16 -12.27 9.10 12.62
CA THR A 16 -13.38 8.15 12.84
C THR A 16 -12.95 6.70 12.68
N PHE A 17 -11.78 6.44 12.09
CA PHE A 17 -11.26 5.12 11.72
C PHE A 17 -12.13 4.33 10.72
N SER A 18 -13.19 4.94 10.20
CA SER A 18 -13.99 4.39 9.11
C SER A 18 -13.15 4.29 7.84
N VAL A 19 -13.35 3.22 7.08
CA VAL A 19 -12.69 2.97 5.81
C VAL A 19 -13.68 3.19 4.68
N ASP A 20 -13.34 4.06 3.74
CA ASP A 20 -14.13 4.32 2.54
C ASP A 20 -13.22 4.24 1.29
N PRO A 21 -13.27 3.13 0.52
CA PRO A 21 -12.59 3.01 -0.76
C PRO A 21 -12.92 4.12 -1.77
N GLY A 22 -14.13 4.71 -1.67
CA GLY A 22 -14.58 5.81 -2.52
C GLY A 22 -13.74 7.09 -2.38
N THR A 23 -12.92 7.20 -1.33
CA THR A 23 -11.97 8.31 -1.15
C THR A 23 -10.93 8.33 -2.26
N THR A 24 -10.33 7.18 -2.57
CA THR A 24 -9.39 7.05 -3.70
C THR A 24 -10.10 7.28 -5.03
N ASP A 25 -11.31 6.73 -5.17
CA ASP A 25 -12.07 6.85 -6.42
C ASP A 25 -12.35 8.30 -6.78
N SER A 26 -12.84 9.06 -5.80
CA SER A 26 -13.19 10.47 -5.94
C SER A 26 -11.94 11.30 -6.26
N LEU A 27 -10.80 11.01 -5.63
CA LEU A 27 -9.56 11.74 -5.88
C LEU A 27 -9.08 11.53 -7.33
N VAL A 28 -9.05 10.29 -7.80
CA VAL A 28 -8.60 9.95 -9.16
C VAL A 28 -9.54 10.56 -10.19
N ALA A 29 -10.85 10.38 -10.03
CA ALA A 29 -11.85 10.88 -10.98
C ALA A 29 -11.80 12.41 -11.13
N ASN A 30 -11.68 13.14 -10.02
CA ASN A 30 -11.70 14.60 -10.02
C ASN A 30 -10.37 15.24 -10.44
N ASN A 31 -9.26 14.49 -10.44
CA ASN A 31 -7.92 15.05 -10.67
C ASN A 31 -7.14 14.38 -11.81
N ARG A 32 -7.77 13.51 -12.60
CA ARG A 32 -7.09 12.67 -13.61
C ARG A 32 -6.14 13.45 -14.52
N ALA A 33 -6.59 14.57 -15.09
CA ALA A 33 -5.77 15.38 -15.98
C ALA A 33 -4.50 15.92 -15.28
N ALA A 34 -4.64 16.40 -14.04
CA ALA A 34 -3.51 16.94 -13.27
C ALA A 34 -2.55 15.84 -12.80
N LEU A 35 -3.06 14.66 -12.46
CA LEU A 35 -2.23 13.50 -12.09
C LEU A 35 -1.37 13.04 -13.28
N VAL A 36 -1.97 12.95 -14.47
CA VAL A 36 -1.27 12.58 -15.71
C VAL A 36 -0.26 13.64 -16.13
N GLU A 37 -0.66 14.92 -16.18
CA GLU A 37 0.23 16.04 -16.53
C GLU A 37 1.44 16.13 -15.57
N GLY A 38 1.19 15.93 -14.28
CA GLY A 38 2.22 15.99 -13.25
C GLY A 38 3.08 14.73 -13.13
N ASN A 39 2.76 13.66 -13.88
CA ASN A 39 3.35 12.33 -13.74
C ASN A 39 3.40 11.91 -12.26
N VAL A 40 2.23 11.95 -11.62
CA VAL A 40 2.04 11.70 -10.19
C VAL A 40 1.53 10.27 -9.99
N LEU A 41 2.33 9.46 -9.30
CA LEU A 41 1.92 8.12 -8.92
C LEU A 41 0.87 8.18 -7.81
N VAL A 42 -0.25 7.47 -8.01
CA VAL A 42 -1.27 7.33 -6.97
C VAL A 42 -1.10 5.99 -6.27
N ALA A 43 -1.07 6.03 -4.94
CA ALA A 43 -1.11 4.85 -4.09
C ALA A 43 -2.42 4.81 -3.30
N ALA A 44 -3.12 3.67 -3.30
CA ALA A 44 -4.26 3.42 -2.43
C ALA A 44 -3.81 2.79 -1.11
N LEU A 45 -4.26 3.34 0.02
CA LEU A 45 -3.88 2.90 1.36
C LEU A 45 -5.14 2.58 2.18
N SER A 46 -5.03 1.55 3.02
CA SER A 46 -6.11 1.05 3.89
C SER A 46 -7.29 0.43 3.13
N GLY A 47 -7.87 -0.62 3.72
CA GLY A 47 -9.06 -1.29 3.15
C GLY A 47 -8.79 -2.28 2.02
N ILE A 48 -7.53 -2.53 1.65
CA ILE A 48 -7.16 -3.54 0.65
C ILE A 48 -7.06 -4.90 1.35
N GLN A 49 -7.94 -5.84 0.98
CA GLN A 49 -8.05 -7.15 1.62
C GLN A 49 -7.78 -8.30 0.65
N CYS A 50 -8.08 -8.13 -0.63
CA CYS A 50 -7.96 -9.19 -1.62
C CYS A 50 -7.51 -8.68 -3.00
N ARG A 51 -7.28 -9.62 -3.93
CA ARG A 51 -6.94 -9.34 -5.33
C ARG A 51 -7.98 -8.44 -6.01
N THR A 52 -9.27 -8.65 -5.75
CA THR A 52 -10.36 -7.87 -6.35
C THR A 52 -10.28 -6.38 -5.99
N ASP A 53 -9.87 -6.06 -4.76
CA ASP A 53 -9.67 -4.65 -4.34
C ASP A 53 -8.55 -4.00 -5.13
N VAL A 54 -7.46 -4.72 -5.39
CA VAL A 54 -6.35 -4.23 -6.21
C VAL A 54 -6.80 -4.02 -7.66
N GLN A 55 -7.53 -4.99 -8.22
CA GLN A 55 -8.04 -4.89 -9.59
C GLN A 55 -8.94 -3.66 -9.76
N ARG A 56 -9.78 -3.34 -8.77
CA ARG A 56 -10.59 -2.10 -8.75
C ARG A 56 -9.70 -0.87 -8.88
N TYR A 57 -8.63 -0.76 -8.08
CA TYR A 57 -7.74 0.40 -8.14
C TYR A 57 -6.94 0.44 -9.45
N GLN A 58 -6.52 -0.71 -9.93
CA GLN A 58 -5.76 -0.83 -11.17
C GLN A 58 -6.52 -0.30 -12.38
N VAL A 59 -7.81 -0.64 -12.53
CA VAL A 59 -8.63 -0.14 -13.66
C VAL A 59 -8.81 1.39 -13.62
N MET A 60 -8.56 2.02 -12.48
CA MET A 60 -8.62 3.48 -12.31
C MET A 60 -7.28 4.16 -12.59
N GLY A 61 -6.21 3.40 -12.83
CA GLY A 61 -4.86 3.92 -13.02
C GLY A 61 -4.11 4.19 -11.71
N VAL A 62 -4.52 3.58 -10.60
CA VAL A 62 -3.70 3.53 -9.38
C VAL A 62 -2.58 2.51 -9.61
N GLU A 63 -1.34 2.92 -9.34
CA GLU A 63 -0.15 2.14 -9.66
C GLU A 63 0.44 1.44 -8.42
N MET A 64 -0.03 1.78 -7.22
CA MET A 64 0.48 1.18 -5.98
C MET A 64 -0.62 0.94 -4.95
N VAL A 65 -0.46 -0.13 -4.17
CA VAL A 65 -1.24 -0.38 -2.96
C VAL A 65 -0.35 -0.52 -1.73
N LEU A 66 -0.83 -0.03 -0.59
CA LEU A 66 -0.21 -0.30 0.71
C LEU A 66 -1.10 -1.26 1.52
N VAL A 67 -0.55 -2.44 1.80
CA VAL A 67 -1.22 -3.50 2.55
C VAL A 67 -0.53 -3.72 3.90
N GLY A 68 -1.33 -3.97 4.93
CA GLY A 68 -0.84 -4.19 6.30
C GLY A 68 -1.73 -5.15 7.05
N GLU A 69 -2.92 -4.70 7.47
CA GLU A 69 -3.85 -5.48 8.31
C GLU A 69 -4.25 -6.82 7.67
N ALA A 70 -4.49 -6.84 6.35
CA ALA A 70 -4.82 -8.08 5.62
C ALA A 70 -3.70 -9.12 5.70
N LEU A 71 -2.44 -8.69 5.60
CA LEU A 71 -1.27 -9.58 5.73
C LEU A 71 -1.12 -10.10 7.16
N MET A 72 -1.35 -9.24 8.17
CA MET A 72 -1.26 -9.63 9.58
C MET A 72 -2.32 -10.66 9.99
N ARG A 73 -3.44 -10.74 9.27
CA ARG A 73 -4.53 -11.69 9.52
C ARG A 73 -4.51 -12.92 8.61
N SER A 74 -3.59 -12.98 7.66
CA SER A 74 -3.53 -14.05 6.67
C SER A 74 -2.85 -15.29 7.24
N GLU A 75 -3.43 -16.47 6.97
CA GLU A 75 -2.78 -17.76 7.23
C GLU A 75 -1.63 -18.04 6.25
N ASP A 76 -1.66 -17.42 5.07
CA ASP A 76 -0.62 -17.52 4.03
C ASP A 76 -0.30 -16.12 3.46
N PRO A 77 0.50 -15.31 4.19
CA PRO A 77 0.88 -13.97 3.75
C PRO A 77 1.62 -13.95 2.41
N ALA A 78 2.40 -15.00 2.09
CA ALA A 78 3.15 -15.06 0.86
C ALA A 78 2.22 -15.17 -0.36
N ARG A 79 1.23 -16.07 -0.30
CA ARG A 79 0.19 -16.16 -1.32
C ARG A 79 -0.66 -14.90 -1.40
N LEU A 80 -0.93 -14.25 -0.27
CA LEU A 80 -1.69 -13.01 -0.28
C LEU A 80 -0.93 -11.86 -0.96
N ILE A 81 0.38 -11.74 -0.75
CA ILE A 81 1.22 -10.74 -1.43
C ILE A 81 1.21 -10.95 -2.94
N SER A 82 1.39 -12.17 -3.44
CA SER A 82 1.35 -12.44 -4.88
C SER A 82 -0.01 -12.13 -5.49
N ASN A 83 -1.10 -12.31 -4.74
CA ASN A 83 -2.43 -11.91 -5.16
C ASN A 83 -2.61 -10.39 -5.30
N PHE A 84 -1.85 -9.59 -4.55
CA PHE A 84 -1.94 -8.13 -4.60
C PHE A 84 -1.26 -7.50 -5.81
N ARG A 85 -0.65 -8.28 -6.70
CA ARG A 85 -0.04 -7.76 -7.94
C ARG A 85 -1.05 -7.43 -9.05
N GLY A 86 -2.34 -7.68 -8.82
CA GLY A 86 -3.41 -7.27 -9.74
C GLY A 86 -3.50 -8.13 -11.00
N LEU A 87 -4.05 -7.58 -12.09
CA LEU A 87 -4.37 -8.32 -13.32
C LEU A 87 -3.14 -8.82 -14.09
N ASP A 88 -2.07 -8.03 -14.10
CA ASP A 88 -0.93 -8.17 -15.03
C ASP A 88 0.42 -7.84 -14.35
N ASP A 89 0.47 -7.90 -13.02
CA ASP A 89 1.65 -7.65 -12.20
C ASP A 89 2.24 -6.23 -12.26
N THR A 90 1.50 -5.26 -12.79
CA THR A 90 1.94 -3.85 -12.89
C THR A 90 1.71 -3.04 -11.63
N VAL A 91 0.86 -3.49 -10.70
CA VAL A 91 0.61 -2.77 -9.45
C VAL A 91 1.73 -3.04 -8.46
N LEU A 92 2.34 -1.96 -7.98
CA LEU A 92 3.37 -2.02 -6.94
C LEU A 92 2.74 -2.32 -5.58
N VAL A 93 3.31 -3.28 -4.86
CA VAL A 93 2.83 -3.72 -3.56
C VAL A 93 3.79 -3.26 -2.46
N LYS A 94 3.34 -2.32 -1.64
CA LYS A 94 4.02 -1.96 -0.40
C LYS A 94 3.41 -2.70 0.78
N THR A 95 4.25 -3.44 1.48
CA THR A 95 3.92 -4.11 2.74
C THR A 95 4.47 -3.31 3.91
N CYS A 96 3.83 -3.31 5.08
CA CYS A 96 4.23 -2.43 6.19
C CYS A 96 4.20 -3.13 7.54
N GLY A 97 5.14 -2.77 8.42
CA GLY A 97 5.07 -3.07 9.84
C GLY A 97 5.78 -4.35 10.26
N PHE A 98 6.71 -4.85 9.45
CA PHE A 98 7.58 -5.96 9.84
C PHE A 98 8.62 -5.51 10.86
N LYS A 99 8.85 -6.37 11.84
CA LYS A 99 9.95 -6.24 12.81
C LYS A 99 11.01 -7.32 12.62
N ASP A 100 10.61 -8.44 12.05
CA ASP A 100 11.46 -9.58 11.80
C ASP A 100 12.01 -9.51 10.37
N PRO A 101 13.34 -9.42 10.19
CA PRO A 101 13.98 -9.44 8.88
C PRO A 101 13.62 -10.68 8.06
N ALA A 102 13.43 -11.84 8.69
CA ALA A 102 13.08 -13.07 7.98
C ALA A 102 11.68 -12.95 7.32
N ILE A 103 10.73 -12.32 8.01
CA ILE A 103 9.40 -12.05 7.46
C ILE A 103 9.48 -11.02 6.32
N ALA A 104 10.27 -9.96 6.48
CA ALA A 104 10.48 -8.97 5.42
C ALA A 104 11.09 -9.59 4.15
N ILE A 105 12.07 -10.48 4.30
CA ILE A 105 12.68 -11.23 3.18
C ILE A 105 11.66 -12.15 2.52
N HIS A 106 10.81 -12.85 3.30
CA HIS A 106 9.74 -13.67 2.74
C HIS A 106 8.72 -12.83 1.97
N ALA A 107 8.34 -11.66 2.49
CA ALA A 107 7.44 -10.75 1.80
C ALA A 107 8.02 -10.26 0.46
N ALA A 108 9.30 -9.90 0.43
CA ALA A 108 9.99 -9.51 -0.79
C ALA A 108 10.02 -10.67 -1.81
N ARG A 109 10.36 -11.88 -1.38
CA ARG A 109 10.34 -13.09 -2.23
C ARG A 109 8.95 -13.44 -2.74
N ALA A 110 7.92 -13.10 -1.98
CA ALA A 110 6.52 -13.31 -2.35
C ALA A 110 5.99 -12.27 -3.36
N GLY A 111 6.80 -11.25 -3.70
CA GLY A 111 6.45 -10.25 -4.72
C GLY A 111 6.09 -8.87 -4.18
N ALA A 112 6.42 -8.56 -2.92
CA ALA A 112 6.34 -7.19 -2.42
C ALA A 112 7.46 -6.32 -3.03
N ASP A 113 7.09 -5.20 -3.64
CA ASP A 113 8.06 -4.26 -4.24
C ASP A 113 8.67 -3.33 -3.17
N PHE A 114 7.95 -3.09 -2.08
CA PHE A 114 8.42 -2.26 -0.97
C PHE A 114 8.15 -2.90 0.40
N ILE A 115 9.14 -2.78 1.29
CA ILE A 115 9.09 -3.19 2.69
C ILE A 115 9.07 -1.94 3.58
N GLY A 116 8.02 -1.79 4.37
CA GLY A 116 7.82 -0.67 5.29
C GLY A 116 8.36 -0.97 6.68
N LEU A 117 9.40 -0.25 7.08
CA LEU A 117 9.97 -0.24 8.42
C LEU A 117 9.47 0.99 9.19
N VAL A 118 9.20 0.84 10.48
CA VAL A 118 8.67 1.91 11.33
C VAL A 118 9.73 2.34 12.32
N PHE A 119 10.14 3.61 12.28
CA PHE A 119 11.11 4.20 13.22
C PHE A 119 10.45 5.10 14.28
N ALA A 120 9.12 5.16 14.31
CA ALA A 120 8.37 6.03 15.20
C ALA A 120 8.35 5.48 16.63
N ALA A 121 9.06 6.13 17.55
CA ALA A 121 9.13 5.74 18.96
C ALA A 121 7.74 5.55 19.58
N GLY A 122 7.59 4.51 20.41
CA GLY A 122 6.32 4.14 21.04
C GLY A 122 5.38 3.30 20.18
N SER A 123 5.65 3.13 18.88
CA SER A 123 4.91 2.18 18.06
C SER A 123 5.27 0.74 18.45
N PRO A 124 4.30 -0.20 18.55
CA PRO A 124 4.61 -1.62 18.76
C PRO A 124 5.43 -2.23 17.60
N ARG A 125 5.43 -1.56 16.44
CA ARG A 125 6.13 -1.95 15.20
C ARG A 125 7.50 -1.28 15.05
N THR A 126 7.96 -0.53 16.04
CA THR A 126 9.24 0.20 15.96
C THR A 126 10.42 -0.75 15.76
N VAL A 127 11.33 -0.37 14.86
CA VAL A 127 12.67 -0.94 14.69
C VAL A 127 13.71 0.17 14.77
N THR A 128 14.94 -0.19 15.12
CA THR A 128 16.12 0.68 15.14
C THR A 128 16.80 0.70 13.77
N ALA A 129 17.66 1.71 13.55
CA ALA A 129 18.48 1.76 12.34
C ALA A 129 19.53 0.63 12.26
N ALA A 130 19.81 -0.07 13.37
CA ALA A 130 20.68 -1.25 13.37
C ALA A 130 19.91 -2.50 12.91
N GLU A 131 18.68 -2.69 13.39
CA GLU A 131 17.79 -3.78 12.96
C GLU A 131 17.33 -3.65 11.50
N ALA A 132 17.35 -2.44 10.94
CA ALA A 132 16.91 -2.14 9.58
C ALA A 132 17.99 -2.30 8.49
N ARG A 133 19.27 -2.49 8.87
CA ARG A 133 20.39 -2.68 7.93
C ARG A 133 20.53 -4.14 7.54
#